data_AF-A0A2E8HD19-F1
#
_entry.id   AF-A0A2E8HD19-F1
#
_cell.length_a   1.000
_cell.length_b   1.000
_cell.length_c   1.000
_cell.angle_alpha   90.00
_cell.angle_beta   90.00
_cell.angle_gamma   90.00
#
_symmetry.space_group_name_H-M   'P 1'
#
loop_
_entity.id
_entity.type
_entity.pdbx_description
1 polymer ?
#
loop_
_entity_poly.entity_id
_entity_poly.type
_entity_poly.pdbx_seq_one_letter_code
_entity_poly.pdbx_strand_id
1 'polypeptide(L)'
;MSQHHPLSPAQIQILEGNGCRAEDWSLVIVADGFDPARVHRVHFVGQVRLGSLSGHVEVEGGLKLPAGLADATIVDCDLGDDLLVERVGGHLANYDIDAGVVITDVGTVVTRPGATFGHGVCA
;
A
#
# COMPACT_ATOMS: atom_id res chain seq x y z
N MET A 1 4.31 -11.71 -12.57
CA MET A 1 4.89 -11.52 -11.23
C MET A 1 5.94 -10.44 -11.36
N SER A 2 5.63 -9.23 -10.92
CA SER A 2 6.54 -8.08 -10.93
C SER A 2 7.77 -8.40 -10.06
N GLN A 3 8.97 -8.09 -10.54
CA GLN A 3 10.15 -8.26 -9.71
C GLN A 3 10.12 -7.23 -8.58
N HIS A 4 10.35 -7.68 -7.36
CA HIS A 4 10.43 -6.79 -6.20
C HIS A 4 11.90 -6.59 -5.83
N HIS A 5 12.25 -5.35 -5.52
CA HIS A 5 13.59 -4.96 -5.11
C HIS A 5 13.54 -4.11 -3.82
N PRO A 6 14.62 -4.08 -3.02
CA PRO A 6 14.71 -3.16 -1.90
C PRO A 6 14.63 -1.71 -2.34
N LEU A 7 14.16 -0.83 -1.45
CA LEU A 7 14.16 0.61 -1.68
C LEU A 7 15.59 1.13 -1.86
N SER A 8 15.79 2.01 -2.84
CA SER A 8 17.03 2.77 -2.98
C SER A 8 17.10 3.91 -1.96
N PRO A 9 18.30 4.40 -1.58
CA PRO A 9 18.44 5.53 -0.67
C PRO A 9 17.67 6.79 -1.12
N ALA A 10 17.60 7.04 -2.43
CA ALA A 10 16.85 8.17 -2.98
C ALA A 10 15.34 8.02 -2.79
N GLN A 11 14.80 6.81 -2.97
CA GLN A 11 13.38 6.52 -2.72
C GLN A 11 13.05 6.68 -1.23
N ILE A 12 13.92 6.20 -0.34
CA ILE A 12 13.76 6.36 1.11
C ILE A 12 13.69 7.85 1.48
N GLN A 13 14.59 8.68 0.95
CA GLN A 13 14.58 10.13 1.20
C GLN A 13 13.27 10.80 0.77
N ILE A 14 12.69 10.38 -0.37
CA ILE A 14 11.39 10.89 -0.83
C ILE A 14 10.28 10.47 0.15
N LEU A 15 10.28 9.20 0.55
CA LEU A 15 9.29 8.67 1.49
C LEU A 15 9.35 9.39 2.84
N GLU A 16 10.54 9.56 3.41
CA GLU A 16 10.76 10.30 4.65
C GLU A 16 10.33 11.77 4.51
N GLY A 17 10.65 12.42 3.39
CA GLY A 17 10.22 13.78 3.07
C GLY A 17 8.69 13.92 2.95
N ASN A 18 8.02 12.86 2.52
CA ASN A 18 6.55 12.76 2.48
C ASN A 18 5.93 12.44 3.85
N GLY A 19 6.72 12.39 4.91
CA GLY A 19 6.29 12.08 6.26
C GLY A 19 6.10 10.59 6.54
N CYS A 20 6.60 9.72 5.66
CA CYS A 20 6.57 8.28 5.88
C CYS A 20 7.67 7.83 6.83
N ARG A 21 7.45 6.71 7.51
CA ARG A 21 8.39 6.11 8.46
C ARG A 21 8.35 4.60 8.31
N ALA A 22 9.45 3.93 8.62
CA ALA A 22 9.50 2.48 8.76
C ALA A 22 10.33 2.11 9.99
N GLU A 23 10.00 1.00 10.64
CA GLU A 23 10.86 0.43 11.69
C GLU A 23 12.19 -0.05 11.11
N ASP A 24 12.14 -0.67 9.93
CA ASP A 24 13.29 -1.09 9.16
C ASP A 24 12.96 -1.03 7.65
N TRP A 25 13.58 -0.09 6.94
CA TRP A 25 13.39 0.07 5.48
C TRP A 25 13.84 -1.16 4.68
N SER A 26 14.68 -2.04 5.24
CA SER A 26 15.11 -3.27 4.57
C SER A 26 13.99 -4.32 4.45
N LEU A 27 12.94 -4.20 5.27
CA LEU A 27 11.75 -5.06 5.22
C LEU A 27 10.69 -4.56 4.24
N VAL A 28 10.89 -3.36 3.66
CA VAL A 28 10.00 -2.78 2.66
C VAL A 28 10.62 -2.99 1.28
N ILE A 29 9.94 -3.77 0.44
CA ILE A 29 10.34 -4.02 -0.93
C ILE A 29 9.28 -3.52 -1.90
N VAL A 30 9.71 -3.08 -3.07
CA VAL A 30 8.84 -2.43 -4.05
C VAL A 30 8.99 -3.06 -5.43
N ALA A 31 7.92 -3.06 -6.20
CA ALA A 31 7.92 -3.53 -7.57
C ALA A 31 8.63 -2.53 -8.51
N ASP A 32 9.08 -3.03 -9.66
CA ASP A 32 9.59 -2.18 -10.74
C ASP A 32 8.56 -1.09 -11.12
N GLY A 33 9.03 0.15 -11.27
CA GLY A 33 8.17 1.29 -11.58
C GLY A 33 7.52 1.95 -10.37
N PHE A 34 7.90 1.56 -9.15
CA PHE A 34 7.44 2.19 -7.91
C PHE A 34 7.65 3.71 -7.88
N ASP A 35 6.55 4.45 -7.69
CA ASP A 35 6.55 5.91 -7.50
C ASP A 35 6.45 6.29 -6.01
N PRO A 36 7.58 6.59 -5.33
CA PRO A 36 7.57 6.97 -3.92
C PRO A 36 6.85 8.30 -3.65
N ALA A 37 6.64 9.12 -4.68
CA ALA A 37 5.97 10.41 -4.52
C ALA A 37 4.47 10.24 -4.19
N ARG A 38 3.91 9.04 -4.35
CA ARG A 38 2.49 8.74 -4.11
C ARG A 38 2.19 8.17 -2.73
N VAL A 39 3.20 8.13 -1.88
CA VAL A 39 3.09 7.61 -0.52
C VAL A 39 3.31 8.77 0.45
N HIS A 40 2.31 9.06 1.28
CA HIS A 40 2.30 10.20 2.19
C HIS A 40 1.85 9.83 3.60
N ARG A 41 2.62 10.23 4.61
CA ARG A 41 2.27 10.03 6.04
C ARG A 41 1.89 8.57 6.35
N VAL A 42 2.67 7.63 5.82
CA VAL A 42 2.47 6.19 6.04
C VAL A 42 3.51 5.63 6.98
N HIS A 43 3.10 4.79 7.93
CA HIS A 43 4.00 4.07 8.82
C HIS A 43 4.05 2.59 8.46
N PHE A 44 5.23 2.11 8.07
CA PHE A 44 5.48 0.72 7.70
C PHE A 44 6.06 -0.05 8.89
N VAL A 45 5.45 -1.20 9.19
CA VAL A 45 5.85 -2.08 10.29
C VAL A 45 5.96 -3.51 9.74
N GLY A 46 7.03 -4.22 10.09
CA GLY A 46 7.26 -5.58 9.61
C GLY A 46 7.51 -5.67 8.09
N GLN A 47 7.12 -6.79 7.48
CA GLN A 47 7.37 -7.06 6.06
C GLN A 47 6.30 -6.43 5.18
N VAL A 48 6.68 -5.48 4.32
CA VAL A 48 5.73 -4.82 3.42
C VAL A 48 6.21 -4.93 1.98
N ARG A 49 5.34 -5.41 1.10
CA ARG A 49 5.58 -5.41 -0.35
C ARG A 49 4.66 -4.41 -1.02
N LEU A 50 5.21 -3.53 -1.85
CA LEU A 50 4.45 -2.52 -2.58
C LEU A 50 4.53 -2.77 -4.08
N GLY A 51 3.40 -2.71 -4.77
CA GLY A 51 3.33 -2.60 -6.22
C GLY A 51 3.84 -1.26 -6.75
N SER A 52 3.70 -1.00 -8.05
CA SER A 52 4.29 0.17 -8.71
C SER A 52 3.66 1.53 -8.33
N LEU A 53 2.39 1.56 -7.92
CA LEU A 53 1.65 2.78 -7.57
C LEU A 53 1.85 3.95 -8.56
N SER A 54 1.89 3.68 -9.87
CA SER A 54 2.16 4.70 -10.90
C SER A 54 0.93 5.06 -11.72
N GLY A 55 -0.09 4.21 -11.68
CA GLY A 55 -1.34 4.31 -12.41
C GLY A 55 -2.45 5.05 -11.66
N HIS A 56 -3.67 4.61 -11.94
CA HIS A 56 -4.91 5.15 -11.40
C HIS A 56 -5.85 4.00 -11.04
N VAL A 57 -6.59 4.17 -9.96
CA VAL A 57 -7.71 3.30 -9.57
C VAL A 57 -9.03 3.89 -10.04
N GLU A 58 -9.99 3.01 -10.32
CA GLU A 58 -11.39 3.42 -10.51
C GLU A 58 -12.11 3.28 -9.17
N VAL A 59 -12.74 4.37 -8.72
CA VAL A 59 -13.58 4.42 -7.53
C VAL A 59 -15.05 4.53 -7.93
N GLU A 60 -15.95 4.51 -6.94
CA GLU A 60 -17.40 4.55 -7.18
C GLU A 60 -17.81 5.70 -8.12
N GLY A 61 -18.74 5.40 -9.03
CA GLY A 61 -19.22 6.36 -10.02
C GLY A 61 -18.31 6.57 -11.23
N GLY A 62 -17.31 5.70 -11.44
CA GLY A 62 -16.40 5.77 -12.60
C GLY A 62 -15.34 6.86 -12.49
N LEU A 63 -15.17 7.43 -11.29
CA LEU A 63 -14.12 8.41 -11.01
C LEU A 63 -12.77 7.71 -10.98
N LYS A 64 -11.76 8.30 -11.63
CA LYS A 64 -10.39 7.79 -11.60
C LYS A 64 -9.53 8.64 -10.70
N LEU A 65 -8.96 8.01 -9.68
CA LEU A 65 -8.04 8.66 -8.74
C LEU A 65 -6.63 8.10 -8.94
N PRO A 66 -5.57 8.90 -8.68
CA PRO A 66 -4.22 8.38 -8.68
C PRO A 66 -4.09 7.25 -7.65
N ALA A 67 -3.44 6.16 -8.04
CA ALA A 67 -3.04 5.13 -7.08
C ALA A 67 -2.06 5.72 -6.05
N GLY A 68 -2.08 5.22 -4.83
CA GLY A 68 -1.24 5.74 -3.75
C GLY A 68 -1.61 5.25 -2.35
N LEU A 69 -0.80 5.65 -1.39
CA LEU A 69 -0.92 5.34 0.03
C LEU A 69 -0.90 6.65 0.83
N ALA A 70 -1.92 6.90 1.65
CA ALA A 70 -1.97 8.12 2.45
C ALA A 70 -2.57 7.92 3.84
N ASP A 71 -1.96 8.50 4.89
CA ASP A 71 -2.54 8.51 6.25
C ASP A 71 -2.91 7.10 6.76
N ALA A 72 -1.94 6.18 6.79
CA ALA A 72 -2.17 4.79 7.17
C ALA A 72 -0.99 4.18 7.92
N THR A 73 -1.28 3.19 8.76
CA THR A 73 -0.27 2.27 9.31
C THR A 73 -0.43 0.90 8.65
N ILE A 74 0.64 0.40 8.04
CA ILE A 74 0.67 -0.86 7.30
C ILE A 74 1.59 -1.84 8.02
N VAL A 75 1.08 -3.03 8.33
CA VAL A 75 1.78 -4.03 9.15
C VAL A 75 1.75 -5.40 8.47
N ASP A 76 2.89 -5.94 8.07
CA ASP A 76 2.97 -7.30 7.48
C ASP A 76 1.97 -7.52 6.32
N CYS A 77 2.01 -6.67 5.30
CA CYS A 77 1.06 -6.66 4.19
C CYS A 77 1.74 -6.77 2.82
N ASP A 78 1.10 -7.50 1.91
CA ASP A 78 1.43 -7.53 0.48
C ASP A 78 0.42 -6.65 -0.28
N LEU A 79 0.90 -5.56 -0.86
CA LEU A 79 0.10 -4.54 -1.55
C LEU A 79 0.35 -4.61 -3.07
N GLY A 80 -0.68 -4.93 -3.84
CA GLY A 80 -0.64 -5.07 -5.29
C GLY A 80 -0.41 -3.76 -6.06
N ASP A 81 -0.34 -3.89 -7.39
CA ASP A 81 -0.13 -2.76 -8.29
C ASP A 81 -1.32 -1.80 -8.31
N ASP A 82 -1.02 -0.50 -8.42
CA ASP A 82 -2.00 0.57 -8.63
C ASP A 82 -3.25 0.47 -7.76
N LEU A 83 -3.07 0.40 -6.44
CA LEU A 83 -4.15 0.45 -5.46
C LEU A 83 -4.27 1.83 -4.80
N LEU A 84 -5.37 2.06 -4.09
CA LEU A 84 -5.58 3.26 -3.29
C LEU A 84 -5.93 2.88 -1.86
N VAL A 85 -5.05 3.19 -0.93
CA VAL A 85 -5.29 3.02 0.51
C VAL A 85 -5.10 4.36 1.19
N GLU A 86 -6.17 4.94 1.72
CA GLU A 86 -6.10 6.23 2.38
C GLU A 86 -6.99 6.35 3.62
N ARG A 87 -6.56 7.18 4.57
CA ARG A 87 -7.31 7.50 5.81
C ARG A 87 -7.68 6.23 6.61
N VAL A 88 -6.68 5.42 6.91
CA VAL A 88 -6.81 4.25 7.80
C VAL A 88 -6.50 4.70 9.22
N GLY A 89 -7.53 4.89 10.04
CA GLY A 89 -7.38 5.52 11.35
C GLY A 89 -6.58 4.69 12.37
N GLY A 90 -6.62 3.37 12.25
CA GLY A 90 -5.90 2.42 13.09
C GLY A 90 -4.73 1.80 12.35
N HIS A 91 -4.95 0.65 11.72
CA HIS A 91 -3.95 -0.05 10.91
C HIS A 91 -4.57 -1.05 9.96
N LEU A 92 -3.78 -1.42 8.96
CA LEU A 92 -4.01 -2.53 8.05
C LEU A 92 -2.95 -3.59 8.34
N ALA A 93 -3.35 -4.81 8.71
CA ALA A 93 -2.39 -5.84 9.09
C ALA A 93 -2.67 -7.25 8.58
N ASN A 94 -1.60 -7.97 8.25
CA ASN A 94 -1.59 -9.38 7.85
C ASN A 94 -2.50 -9.65 6.66
N TYR A 95 -2.38 -8.83 5.62
CA TYR A 95 -3.33 -8.82 4.53
C TYR A 95 -2.67 -8.72 3.17
N ASP A 96 -3.14 -9.56 2.25
CA ASP A 96 -2.77 -9.56 0.84
C ASP A 96 -3.85 -8.79 0.08
N ILE A 97 -3.47 -7.68 -0.54
CA ILE A 97 -4.37 -6.78 -1.25
C ILE A 97 -4.02 -6.82 -2.73
N ASP A 98 -4.98 -7.25 -3.54
CA ASP A 98 -4.83 -7.32 -4.99
C ASP A 98 -4.71 -5.94 -5.64
N ALA A 99 -4.25 -5.95 -6.88
CA ALA A 99 -4.12 -4.75 -7.71
C ALA A 99 -5.47 -4.05 -7.91
N GLY A 100 -5.46 -2.72 -7.96
CA GLY A 100 -6.67 -1.92 -8.21
C GLY A 100 -7.66 -1.84 -7.04
N VAL A 101 -7.35 -2.42 -5.88
CA VAL A 101 -8.22 -2.34 -4.69
C VAL A 101 -8.23 -0.93 -4.11
N VAL A 102 -9.39 -0.54 -3.60
CA VAL A 102 -9.63 0.77 -2.97
C VAL A 102 -10.07 0.55 -1.52
N ILE A 103 -9.31 1.09 -0.57
CA ILE A 103 -9.63 1.09 0.87
C ILE A 103 -9.53 2.53 1.36
N THR A 104 -10.67 3.14 1.70
CA THR A 104 -10.72 4.53 2.14
C THR A 104 -11.61 4.67 3.37
N ASP A 105 -11.23 5.55 4.31
CA ASP A 105 -12.05 5.93 5.47
C ASP A 105 -12.42 4.75 6.39
N VAL A 106 -11.46 3.85 6.61
CA VAL A 106 -11.63 2.68 7.49
C VAL A 106 -10.90 2.88 8.82
N GLY A 107 -11.42 2.28 9.89
CA GLY A 107 -10.74 2.26 11.19
C GLY A 107 -9.56 1.30 11.19
N THR A 108 -9.85 0.00 11.31
CA THR A 108 -8.84 -1.06 11.38
C THR A 108 -9.29 -2.24 10.54
N VAL A 109 -8.39 -2.79 9.74
CA VAL A 109 -8.62 -4.00 8.94
C VAL A 109 -7.50 -4.98 9.27
N VAL A 110 -7.86 -6.12 9.85
CA VAL A 110 -6.90 -7.12 10.33
C VAL A 110 -7.40 -8.50 10.00
N THR A 111 -6.51 -9.30 9.44
CA THR A 111 -6.76 -10.71 9.16
C THR A 111 -5.92 -11.58 10.08
N ARG A 112 -6.48 -12.73 10.48
CA ARG A 112 -5.81 -13.71 11.35
C ARG A 112 -5.24 -14.85 10.52
N PRO A 113 -4.20 -15.55 11.00
CA PRO A 113 -3.63 -16.68 10.29
C PRO A 113 -4.71 -17.67 9.83
N GLY A 114 -4.73 -17.97 8.53
CA GLY A 114 -5.68 -18.91 7.91
C GLY A 114 -7.05 -18.32 7.55
N ALA A 115 -7.34 -17.06 7.89
CA ALA A 115 -8.51 -16.36 7.38
C ALA A 115 -8.17 -15.71 6.03
N THR A 116 -9.07 -15.84 5.06
CA THR A 116 -9.05 -15.04 3.84
C THR A 116 -10.35 -14.25 3.80
N PHE A 117 -10.25 -12.99 3.39
CA PHE A 117 -11.40 -12.13 3.15
C PHE A 117 -11.24 -11.56 1.75
N GLY A 118 -12.33 -11.48 1.01
CA GLY A 118 -12.32 -11.01 -0.37
C GLY A 118 -13.62 -10.29 -0.66
N HIS A 119 -13.55 -8.98 -0.88
CA HIS A 119 -14.64 -8.22 -1.50
C HIS A 119 -14.30 -8.04 -2.97
N GLY A 120 -14.63 -9.05 -3.78
CA GLY A 120 -14.59 -8.98 -5.24
C GLY A 120 -16.00 -9.03 -5.80
N VAL A 121 -16.31 -8.15 -6.75
CA VAL A 121 -17.40 -8.41 -7.70
C VAL A 121 -16.82 -9.28 -8.80
N CYS A 122 -17.21 -10.56 -8.83
CA CYS A 122 -17.03 -11.36 -10.03
C CYS A 122 -17.94 -10.76 -11.11
N ALA A 123 -17.34 -10.17 -12.15
CA ALA A 123 -18.05 -9.88 -13.40
C ALA A 123 -18.26 -11.18 -14.19
#